data_AF-A0A5N5K3A0-F1
#
_entry.id   AF-A0A5N5K3A0-F1
#
_cell.length_a   1.000
_cell.length_b   1.000
_cell.length_c   1.000
_cell.angle_alpha   90.00
_cell.angle_beta   90.00
_cell.angle_gamma   90.00
#
_symmetry.space_group_name_H-M   'P 1'
#
loop_
_entity.id
_entity.type
_entity.pdbx_description
1 polymer ?
#
loop_
_entity_poly.entity_id
_entity_poly.type
_entity_poly.pdbx_seq_one_letter_code
_entity_poly.pdbx_strand_id
1 'polypeptide(L)'
;MRVRIALAEKGVKYEYIEQDLWNKSGLLLQMNPVHKKIPVLVHNGKPVCEPLVIVQYIDDPYQRAQCRFWADFVDRKDAAKKDFIDTLKLMERELGDKPYFGGETLGYVNVALLPYCCWFYTYENILNFNIKAECLLKDGP
;
A
#
# COMPACT_ATOMS: atom_id res chain seq x y z
N MET A 1 -14.32 6.66 -13.73
CA MET A 1 -15.57 7.39 -13.38
C MET A 1 -15.34 8.51 -12.37
N ARG A 2 -14.78 8.25 -11.16
CA ARG A 2 -14.56 9.27 -10.12
C ARG A 2 -13.94 10.59 -10.62
N VAL A 3 -12.86 10.51 -11.39
CA VAL A 3 -12.16 11.69 -11.97
C VAL A 3 -13.07 12.51 -12.90
N ARG A 4 -13.84 11.85 -13.77
CA ARG A 4 -14.74 12.54 -14.71
C ARG A 4 -15.87 13.28 -13.97
N ILE A 5 -16.38 12.69 -12.91
CA ILE A 5 -17.39 13.31 -12.04
C ILE A 5 -16.80 14.53 -11.34
N ALA A 6 -15.62 14.42 -10.74
CA ALA A 6 -14.95 15.54 -10.07
C ALA A 6 -14.66 16.71 -11.02
N LEU A 7 -14.20 16.43 -12.25
CA LEU A 7 -13.99 17.46 -13.28
C LEU A 7 -15.31 18.14 -13.69
N ALA A 8 -16.38 17.36 -13.86
CA ALA A 8 -17.70 17.89 -14.19
C ALA A 8 -18.29 18.77 -13.07
N GLU A 9 -18.20 18.32 -11.81
CA GLU A 9 -18.60 19.09 -10.63
C GLU A 9 -17.89 20.44 -10.52
N LYS A 10 -16.60 20.49 -10.88
CA LYS A 10 -15.82 21.74 -10.90
C LYS A 10 -15.98 22.56 -12.19
N GLY A 11 -16.74 22.08 -13.17
CA GLY A 11 -16.88 22.72 -14.48
C GLY A 11 -15.56 22.80 -15.26
N VAL A 12 -14.59 21.93 -14.96
CA VAL A 12 -13.28 21.91 -15.62
C VAL A 12 -13.42 21.24 -16.98
N LYS A 13 -13.14 21.98 -18.05
CA LYS A 13 -13.05 21.41 -19.40
C LYS A 13 -11.80 20.55 -19.50
N TYR A 14 -11.95 19.38 -20.12
CA TYR A 14 -10.85 18.45 -20.31
C TYR A 14 -11.01 17.70 -21.63
N GLU A 15 -9.87 17.25 -22.18
CA GLU A 15 -9.85 16.31 -23.28
C GLU A 15 -9.84 14.88 -22.73
N TYR A 16 -10.76 14.04 -23.22
CA TYR A 16 -10.79 12.63 -22.86
C TYR A 16 -10.08 11.80 -23.91
N ILE A 17 -9.05 11.08 -23.48
CA ILE A 17 -8.31 10.15 -24.34
C ILE A 17 -8.60 8.73 -23.82
N GLU A 18 -9.36 7.96 -24.60
CA GLU A 18 -9.60 6.53 -24.32
C GLU A 18 -8.29 5.74 -24.45
N GLN A 19 -8.09 4.73 -23.60
CA GLN A 19 -6.87 3.92 -23.59
C GLN A 19 -7.21 2.45 -23.78
N ASP A 20 -6.50 1.79 -24.69
CA ASP A 20 -6.48 0.33 -24.78
C ASP A 20 -5.59 -0.23 -23.66
N LEU A 21 -6.17 -1.10 -22.82
CA LEU A 21 -5.47 -1.69 -21.67
C LEU A 21 -4.63 -2.92 -22.03
N TRP A 22 -4.89 -3.53 -23.18
CA TRP A 22 -4.12 -4.64 -23.74
C TRP A 22 -2.94 -4.11 -24.56
N ASN A 23 -3.14 -2.99 -25.27
CA ASN A 23 -2.10 -2.29 -26.01
C ASN A 23 -1.94 -0.83 -25.52
N LYS A 24 -1.22 -0.67 -24.40
CA LYS A 24 -1.05 0.63 -23.74
C LYS A 24 -0.30 1.63 -24.61
N SER A 25 -0.84 2.84 -24.74
CA SER A 25 -0.18 3.90 -25.51
C SER A 25 1.17 4.32 -24.91
N GLY A 26 2.08 4.79 -25.78
CA GLY A 26 3.35 5.36 -25.35
C GLY A 26 3.17 6.55 -24.39
N LEU A 27 2.11 7.34 -24.59
CA LEU A 27 1.75 8.44 -23.70
C LEU A 27 1.41 7.95 -22.29
N LEU A 28 0.60 6.89 -22.14
CA LEU A 28 0.28 6.32 -20.82
C LEU A 28 1.53 5.79 -20.12
N LEU A 29 2.42 5.12 -20.85
CA LEU A 29 3.67 4.60 -20.29
C LEU A 29 4.62 5.72 -19.86
N GLN A 30 4.63 6.83 -20.59
CA GLN A 30 5.41 8.02 -20.23
C GLN A 30 4.83 8.75 -19.01
N MET A 31 3.50 8.89 -18.94
CA MET A 31 2.83 9.66 -17.90
C MET A 31 2.66 8.88 -16.58
N ASN A 32 2.62 7.54 -16.62
CA ASN A 32 2.60 6.68 -15.43
C ASN A 32 3.58 5.50 -15.60
N PRO A 33 4.90 5.75 -15.55
CA PRO A 33 5.91 4.71 -15.82
C PRO A 33 5.96 3.62 -14.74
N VAL A 34 5.56 3.97 -13.50
CA VAL A 34 5.62 3.07 -12.34
C VAL A 34 4.49 2.04 -12.39
N HIS A 35 3.24 2.49 -12.47
CA HIS A 35 2.08 1.60 -12.38
C HIS A 35 1.45 1.26 -13.73
N LYS A 36 1.65 2.10 -14.75
CA LYS A 36 1.13 1.89 -16.12
C LYS A 36 -0.39 1.66 -16.12
N LYS A 37 -1.11 2.36 -15.24
CA LYS A 37 -2.56 2.21 -15.01
C LYS A 37 -3.28 3.53 -15.26
N ILE A 38 -4.54 3.42 -15.66
CA ILE A 38 -5.50 4.53 -15.73
C ILE A 38 -6.32 4.63 -14.42
N PRO A 39 -6.94 5.79 -14.12
CA PRO A 39 -6.86 7.07 -14.82
C PRO A 39 -5.55 7.81 -14.56
N VAL A 40 -5.15 8.66 -15.52
CA VAL A 40 -4.07 9.64 -15.38
C VAL A 40 -4.63 11.00 -15.79
N LEU A 41 -4.51 12.01 -14.93
CA LEU A 41 -4.84 13.39 -15.27
C LEU A 41 -3.55 14.12 -15.66
N VAL A 42 -3.53 14.78 -16.81
CA VAL A 42 -2.38 15.60 -17.24
C VAL A 42 -2.79 17.05 -17.18
N HIS A 43 -2.17 17.82 -16.27
CA HIS A 43 -2.41 19.26 -16.14
C HIS A 43 -1.09 20.01 -16.41
N ASN A 44 -1.08 20.86 -17.44
CA ASN A 44 0.11 21.61 -17.88
C ASN A 44 1.33 20.70 -18.12
N GLY A 45 1.10 19.56 -18.77
CA GLY A 45 2.12 18.55 -19.06
C GLY A 45 2.58 17.72 -17.87
N LYS A 46 2.07 17.97 -16.66
CA LYS A 46 2.43 17.21 -15.45
C LYS A 46 1.39 16.12 -15.17
N PRO A 47 1.80 14.86 -15.04
CA PRO A 47 0.86 13.78 -14.72
C PRO A 47 0.53 13.73 -13.23
N VAL A 48 -0.73 13.45 -12.95
CA VAL A 48 -1.27 13.10 -11.64
C VAL A 48 -1.90 11.71 -11.79
N CYS A 49 -1.37 10.75 -11.05
CA CYS A 49 -1.81 9.36 -11.06
C CYS A 49 -2.59 9.04 -9.78
N GLU A 50 -3.23 7.87 -9.74
CA GLU A 50 -4.11 7.40 -8.66
C GLU A 50 -5.47 8.13 -8.58
N PRO A 51 -6.61 7.43 -8.76
CA PRO A 51 -7.92 8.07 -8.87
C PRO A 51 -8.29 8.98 -7.70
N LEU A 52 -7.91 8.61 -6.46
CA LEU A 52 -8.23 9.40 -5.27
C LEU A 52 -7.35 10.66 -5.17
N VAL A 53 -6.08 10.55 -5.55
CA VAL A 53 -5.16 11.69 -5.60
C VAL A 53 -5.61 12.68 -6.67
N ILE A 54 -6.03 12.18 -7.83
CA ILE A 54 -6.58 13.03 -8.91
C ILE A 54 -7.84 13.77 -8.45
N VAL A 55 -8.76 13.11 -7.73
CA VAL A 55 -9.97 13.79 -7.22
C VAL A 55 -9.60 14.86 -6.20
N GLN A 56 -8.72 14.56 -5.24
CA GLN A 56 -8.22 15.54 -4.27
C GLN A 56 -7.54 16.73 -4.95
N TYR A 57 -6.77 16.46 -6.00
CA TYR A 57 -6.11 17.48 -6.82
C TYR A 57 -7.09 18.44 -7.50
N ILE A 58 -8.22 17.92 -7.97
CA ILE A 58 -9.26 18.74 -8.61
C ILE A 58 -9.98 19.62 -7.57
N ASP A 59 -10.08 19.15 -6.32
CA ASP A 59 -10.77 19.85 -5.23
C ASP A 59 -9.92 20.91 -4.51
N ASP A 60 -8.60 20.76 -4.43
CA ASP A 60 -7.72 21.54 -3.54
C ASP A 60 -6.45 22.02 -4.29
N PRO A 61 -5.93 23.25 -4.08
CA PRO A 61 -4.63 23.67 -4.63
C PRO A 61 -3.57 22.57 -4.55
N TYR A 62 -2.91 22.28 -5.69
CA TYR A 62 -1.95 21.19 -5.92
C TYR A 62 -1.15 20.73 -4.68
N GLN A 63 -0.57 21.69 -3.96
CA GLN A 63 0.28 21.43 -2.80
C GLN A 63 -0.49 20.81 -1.63
N ARG A 64 -1.71 21.26 -1.34
CA ARG A 64 -2.52 20.75 -0.24
C ARG A 64 -3.02 19.32 -0.52
N ALA A 65 -3.41 19.03 -1.76
CA ALA A 65 -3.76 17.67 -2.18
C ALA A 65 -2.58 16.70 -2.04
N GLN A 66 -1.37 17.11 -2.46
CA GLN A 66 -0.18 16.28 -2.26
C GLN A 66 0.15 16.06 -0.78
N CYS A 67 0.07 17.10 0.05
CA CYS A 67 0.29 16.95 1.50
C CYS A 67 -0.70 15.97 2.13
N ARG A 68 -1.99 16.04 1.76
CA ARG A 68 -3.01 15.10 2.26
C ARG A 68 -2.75 13.67 1.78
N PHE A 69 -2.40 13.46 0.51
CA PHE A 69 -2.06 12.12 0.03
C PHE A 69 -0.88 11.52 0.81
N TRP A 70 0.20 12.27 1.00
CA TRP A 70 1.36 11.77 1.72
C TRP A 70 1.06 11.54 3.20
N ALA A 71 0.25 12.38 3.83
CA ALA A 71 -0.26 12.14 5.19
C ALA A 71 -1.09 10.85 5.25
N ASP A 72 -2.12 10.72 4.39
CA ASP A 72 -2.96 9.53 4.30
C ASP A 72 -2.14 8.26 4.01
N PHE A 73 -1.12 8.36 3.15
CA PHE A 73 -0.26 7.24 2.81
C PHE A 73 0.59 6.79 4.00
N VAL A 74 1.16 7.75 4.76
CA VAL A 74 1.89 7.47 5.99
C VAL A 74 0.96 6.84 7.03
N ASP A 75 -0.21 7.43 7.27
CA ASP A 75 -1.19 6.91 8.24
C ASP A 75 -1.63 5.49 7.90
N ARG A 76 -1.90 5.19 6.62
CA ARG A 76 -2.25 3.83 6.18
C ARG A 76 -1.10 2.86 6.32
N LYS A 77 0.13 3.30 6.02
CA LYS A 77 1.32 2.47 6.19
C LYS A 77 1.51 2.12 7.66
N ASP A 78 1.34 3.09 8.55
CA ASP A 78 1.48 2.89 10.00
C ASP A 78 0.36 2.00 10.56
N ALA A 79 -0.88 2.17 10.10
CA ALA A 79 -1.98 1.27 10.45
C ALA A 79 -1.71 -0.16 10.01
N ALA A 80 -1.29 -0.37 8.75
CA ALA A 80 -0.97 -1.70 8.23
C ALA A 80 0.21 -2.36 8.96
N LYS A 81 1.24 -1.57 9.31
CA LYS A 81 2.35 -2.02 10.14
C LYS A 81 1.87 -2.48 11.52
N LYS A 82 1.00 -1.70 12.15
CA LYS A 82 0.42 -2.04 13.46
C LYS A 82 -0.36 -3.34 13.40
N ASP A 83 -1.29 -3.48 12.45
CA ASP A 83 -2.11 -4.68 12.28
C ASP A 83 -1.26 -5.93 12.01
N PHE A 84 -0.18 -5.77 11.23
CA PHE A 84 0.78 -6.85 10.97
C PHE A 84 1.51 -7.28 12.25
N ILE A 85 2.02 -6.32 13.04
CA ILE A 85 2.70 -6.61 14.32
C ILE A 85 1.72 -7.27 15.30
N ASP A 86 0.49 -6.77 15.42
CA ASP A 86 -0.53 -7.34 16.31
C ASP A 86 -0.89 -8.77 15.91
N THR A 87 -0.92 -9.07 14.60
CA THR A 87 -1.10 -10.43 14.09
C THR A 87 0.07 -11.35 14.48
N LEU A 88 1.31 -10.87 14.35
CA LEU A 88 2.49 -11.64 14.76
C LEU A 88 2.51 -11.93 16.26
N LYS A 89 2.14 -10.95 17.10
CA LYS A 89 2.00 -11.13 18.56
C LYS A 89 0.95 -12.18 18.91
N LEU A 90 -0.18 -12.20 18.19
CA LEU A 90 -1.19 -13.23 18.37
C LEU A 90 -0.64 -14.61 18.02
N MET A 91 0.07 -14.72 16.89
CA MET A 91 0.70 -15.97 16.47
C MET A 91 1.75 -16.45 17.48
N GLU A 92 2.57 -15.55 18.01
CA GLU A 92 3.55 -15.87 19.03
C GLU A 92 2.88 -16.38 20.32
N ARG A 93 1.80 -15.72 20.76
CA ARG A 93 1.03 -16.18 21.91
C ARG A 93 0.45 -17.58 21.69
N GLU A 94 -0.08 -17.86 20.50
CA GLU A 94 -0.64 -19.17 20.18
C GLU A 94 0.44 -20.26 20.04
N LEU A 95 1.65 -19.89 19.59
CA LEU A 95 2.80 -20.79 19.57
C LEU A 95 3.27 -21.10 20.99
N GLY A 96 3.37 -20.09 21.85
CA GLY A 96 3.88 -20.24 23.22
C GLY A 96 5.24 -20.92 23.24
N ASP A 97 5.44 -21.85 24.17
CA ASP A 97 6.68 -22.62 24.31
C ASP A 97 6.76 -23.85 23.38
N LYS A 98 5.76 -24.07 22.51
CA LYS A 98 5.74 -25.24 21.62
C LYS A 98 6.78 -25.07 20.51
N PRO A 99 7.50 -26.13 20.12
CA PRO A 99 8.44 -26.04 19.01
C PRO A 99 7.73 -25.80 17.67
N TYR A 100 6.46 -26.21 17.54
CA TYR A 100 5.61 -25.98 16.37
C TYR A 100 4.17 -25.61 16.78
N PHE A 101 3.40 -25.02 15.87
CA PHE A 101 1.98 -24.73 16.13
C PHE A 101 1.18 -26.02 16.38
N GLY A 102 1.63 -27.15 15.82
CA GLY A 102 1.10 -28.49 16.08
C GLY A 102 1.65 -29.17 17.35
N GLY A 103 2.36 -28.46 18.23
CA GLY A 103 3.04 -29.05 19.38
C GLY A 103 4.42 -29.58 18.97
N GLU A 104 4.65 -30.88 19.12
CA GLU A 104 5.94 -31.55 18.88
C GLU A 104 6.24 -31.83 17.40
N THR A 105 5.25 -31.68 16.52
CA THR A 105 5.39 -32.02 15.10
C THR A 105 5.14 -30.80 14.20
N LEU A 106 5.92 -30.70 13.13
CA LEU A 106 5.70 -29.72 12.07
C LEU A 106 4.33 -29.96 11.43
N GLY A 107 3.39 -29.04 11.67
CA GLY A 107 2.00 -29.14 11.22
C GLY A 107 1.66 -28.21 10.05
N TYR A 108 0.40 -28.28 9.62
CA TYR A 108 -0.16 -27.47 8.54
C TYR A 108 0.11 -25.97 8.70
N VAL A 109 -0.10 -25.43 9.92
CA VAL A 109 0.08 -24.00 10.21
C VAL A 109 1.54 -23.58 9.99
N ASN A 110 2.50 -24.39 10.41
CA ASN A 110 3.92 -24.10 10.18
C ASN A 110 4.25 -24.07 8.68
N VAL A 111 3.75 -25.03 7.90
CA VAL A 111 3.95 -25.06 6.44
C VAL A 111 3.32 -23.86 5.74
N ALA A 112 2.14 -23.42 6.20
CA ALA A 112 1.47 -22.24 5.67
C ALA A 112 2.22 -20.94 6.00
N LEU A 113 2.84 -20.84 7.18
CA LEU A 113 3.54 -19.64 7.64
C LEU A 113 4.98 -19.53 7.17
N LEU A 114 5.69 -20.65 6.99
CA LEU A 114 7.13 -20.68 6.64
C LEU A 114 7.51 -19.79 5.44
N PRO A 115 6.72 -19.77 4.33
CA PRO A 115 7.02 -18.92 3.18
C PRO A 115 6.98 -17.42 3.48
N TYR A 116 6.31 -16.99 4.55
CA TYR A 116 6.28 -15.58 4.95
C TYR A 116 7.51 -15.21 5.79
N CYS A 117 8.05 -16.14 6.57
CA CYS A 117 9.23 -15.91 7.40
C CYS A 117 10.46 -15.49 6.58
N CYS A 118 10.61 -16.00 5.35
CA CYS A 118 11.73 -15.61 4.49
C CYS A 118 11.64 -14.15 3.99
N TRP A 119 10.46 -13.51 4.09
CA TRP A 119 10.26 -12.10 3.74
C TRP A 119 10.40 -11.15 4.93
N PHE A 120 10.63 -11.66 6.14
CA PHE A 120 10.70 -10.83 7.36
C PHE A 120 11.77 -9.75 7.26
N TYR A 121 12.96 -10.08 6.76
CA TYR A 121 13.99 -9.09 6.49
C TYR A 121 13.49 -7.97 5.57
N THR A 122 12.78 -8.31 4.50
CA THR A 122 12.22 -7.33 3.56
C THR A 122 11.18 -6.44 4.25
N TYR A 123 10.30 -7.01 5.07
CA TYR A 123 9.29 -6.25 5.81
C TYR A 123 9.92 -5.29 6.82
N GLU A 124 10.89 -5.74 7.60
CA GLU A 124 11.64 -4.92 8.57
C GLU A 124 12.26 -3.70 7.89
N ASN A 125 12.87 -3.88 6.71
CA ASN A 125 13.49 -2.78 5.97
C ASN A 125 12.47 -1.81 5.34
N ILE A 126 11.40 -2.31 4.73
CA ILE A 126 10.41 -1.46 4.04
C ILE A 126 9.56 -0.67 5.05
N LEU A 127 9.19 -1.30 6.16
CA LEU A 127 8.33 -0.73 7.19
C LEU A 127 9.11 -0.11 8.37
N ASN A 128 10.45 -0.15 8.32
CA ASN A 128 11.36 0.40 9.33
C ASN A 128 10.96 -0.01 10.75
N PHE A 129 11.00 -1.31 11.02
CA PHE A 129 10.73 -1.89 12.34
C PHE A 129 11.53 -3.16 12.54
N ASN A 130 11.55 -3.66 13.76
CA ASN A 130 12.23 -4.90 14.09
C ASN A 130 11.23 -5.88 14.71
N ILE A 131 11.02 -7.00 14.05
CA ILE A 131 10.06 -8.03 14.49
C ILE A 131 10.46 -8.57 15.85
N LYS A 132 11.77 -8.77 16.11
CA LYS A 132 12.24 -9.25 17.41
C LYS A 132 11.97 -8.25 18.54
N ALA A 133 12.15 -6.97 18.31
CA ALA A 133 11.93 -5.95 19.35
C ALA A 133 10.44 -5.68 19.61
N GLU A 134 9.61 -5.81 18.56
CA GLU A 134 8.19 -5.45 18.59
C GLU A 134 7.27 -6.62 18.97
N CYS A 135 7.60 -7.83 18.52
CA CYS A 135 6.75 -9.01 18.72
C CYS A 135 7.22 -9.84 19.92
N LEU A 136 8.52 -10.14 20.01
CA LEU A 136 9.03 -10.95 21.11
C LEU A 136 8.73 -10.23 22.42
N LEU A 137 7.82 -10.82 23.19
CA LEU A 137 7.62 -10.43 24.57
C LEU A 137 9.00 -10.56 25.23
N LYS A 138 9.63 -9.42 25.53
CA LYS A 138 10.58 -9.40 26.63
C LYS A 138 9.76 -9.91 27.81
N ASP A 139 9.97 -11.16 28.19
CA ASP A 139 10.02 -11.56 29.59
C ASP A 139 10.49 -13.01 29.72
N GLY A 140 11.72 -13.10 30.21
CA GLY A 140 12.29 -14.21 30.96
C GLY A 140 13.61 -13.72 31.56
N PRO A 141 13.83 -13.87 32.88
CA PRO A 141 14.98 -13.30 33.61
C PRO A 141 16.36 -13.77 33.10
#